data_AF-A0A941MT02-F1
#
_entry.id   AF-A0A941MT02-F1
#
_cell.length_a   1.000
_cell.length_b   1.000
_cell.length_c   1.000
_cell.angle_alpha   90.00
_cell.angle_beta   90.00
_cell.angle_gamma   90.00
#
_symmetry.space_group_name_H-M   'P 1'
#
loop_
_entity.id
_entity.type
_entity.pdbx_description
1 polymer ?
#
loop_
_entity_poly.entity_id
_entity_poly.type
_entity_poly.pdbx_seq_one_letter_code
_entity_poly.pdbx_strand_id
1 'polypeptide(L)'
;MMHLLSTHGRGMAVLAQARNWVWVGLAASCLLAAGCHDGDEVQLYPVQGEVFLDGVPADGAWIHFHPVNTDEGAPAYAQVQSDGSFELTTHSQHDGAEAGNYTVTLIWRSEEKDDDGEVQYGPDRFGNRYHQAKSSTLRAKVEPGENSLKR
;
A
#
# COMPACT_ATOMS: atom_id res chain seq x y z
N MET A 1 11.17 81.01 18.47
CA MET A 1 11.56 81.19 19.88
C MET A 1 10.48 80.50 20.70
N MET A 2 10.59 79.18 20.81
CA MET A 2 11.25 78.46 21.92
C MET A 2 10.38 78.48 23.18
N HIS A 3 10.45 77.35 23.87
CA HIS A 3 10.09 77.10 25.25
C HIS A 3 8.74 76.38 25.42
N LEU A 4 8.79 75.06 25.68
CA LEU A 4 8.97 74.43 27.02
C LEU A 4 7.60 74.42 27.73
N LEU A 5 7.11 73.42 28.45
CA LEU A 5 7.64 72.32 29.27
C LEU A 5 6.43 71.37 29.46
N SER A 6 6.60 70.05 29.67
CA SER A 6 6.68 69.45 31.01
C SER A 6 5.47 69.85 31.90
N THR A 7 4.68 68.99 32.54
CA THR A 7 4.93 67.66 33.09
C THR A 7 3.59 67.20 33.71
N HIS A 8 3.30 65.91 33.59
CA HIS A 8 2.73 65.01 34.61
C HIS A 8 1.51 65.42 35.47
N GLY A 9 0.49 64.55 35.47
CA GLY A 9 -0.24 64.30 36.72
C GLY A 9 -1.64 63.66 36.65
N ARG A 10 -1.66 62.33 36.55
CA ARG A 10 -2.52 61.38 37.31
C ARG A 10 -4.05 61.54 37.36
N GLY A 11 -4.74 60.47 36.94
CA GLY A 11 -6.08 60.14 37.41
C GLY A 11 -6.61 58.89 36.70
N MET A 12 -6.50 57.73 37.34
CA MET A 12 -7.08 56.49 36.81
C MET A 12 -8.57 56.41 37.15
N ALA A 13 -9.39 56.17 36.13
CA ALA A 13 -10.70 55.56 36.28
C ALA A 13 -10.90 54.61 35.09
N VAL A 14 -10.77 53.31 35.38
CA VAL A 14 -11.10 52.20 34.48
C VAL A 14 -12.61 52.16 34.33
N LEU A 15 -13.14 52.17 33.10
CA LEU A 15 -14.30 51.39 32.70
C LEU A 15 -14.38 51.31 31.15
N ALA A 16 -14.55 50.07 30.68
CA ALA A 16 -15.04 49.67 29.36
C ALA A 16 -14.23 50.05 28.10
N GLN A 17 -13.34 49.14 27.71
CA GLN A 17 -12.74 49.03 26.37
C GLN A 17 -13.87 49.02 25.31
N ALA A 18 -13.93 50.02 24.42
CA ALA A 18 -13.21 50.09 23.14
C ALA A 18 -13.64 48.98 22.17
N ARG A 19 -13.92 49.23 20.89
CA ARG A 19 -14.09 50.46 20.11
C ARG A 19 -14.67 49.95 18.79
N ASN A 20 -15.81 50.51 18.41
CA ASN A 20 -16.38 50.36 17.09
C ASN A 20 -15.37 50.92 16.08
N TRP A 21 -14.83 50.13 15.13
CA TRP A 21 -14.21 50.64 13.90
C TRP A 21 -14.48 49.67 12.75
N VAL A 22 -15.51 50.04 11.98
CA VAL A 22 -15.81 49.62 10.63
C VAL A 22 -14.63 49.98 9.69
N TRP A 23 -14.61 49.32 8.54
CA TRP A 23 -13.87 49.64 7.29
C TRP A 23 -12.56 48.88 7.10
N VAL A 24 -12.55 47.90 6.18
CA VAL A 24 -12.01 48.01 4.80
C VAL A 24 -12.31 46.69 4.08
N GLY A 25 -13.05 46.79 2.97
CA GLY A 25 -13.39 45.64 2.13
C GLY A 25 -12.32 45.30 1.10
N LEU A 26 -12.45 44.07 0.59
CA LEU A 26 -12.20 43.68 -0.80
C LEU A 26 -10.74 43.79 -1.33
N ALA A 27 -9.85 42.89 -0.92
CA ALA A 27 -8.72 42.47 -1.77
C ALA A 27 -8.04 41.19 -1.24
N ALA A 28 -7.62 40.33 -2.17
CA ALA A 28 -6.76 39.14 -1.99
C ALA A 28 -7.43 37.80 -1.62
N SER A 29 -8.45 37.42 -2.38
CA SER A 29 -8.99 36.05 -2.46
C SER A 29 -8.36 35.26 -3.63
N CYS A 30 -7.03 35.04 -3.65
CA CYS A 30 -6.36 34.39 -4.80
C CYS A 30 -5.10 33.55 -4.49
N LEU A 31 -4.98 32.87 -3.34
CA LEU A 31 -3.75 32.12 -3.00
C LEU A 31 -3.96 30.73 -2.37
N LEU A 32 -4.99 29.98 -2.79
CA LEU A 32 -5.22 28.60 -2.33
C LEU A 32 -5.25 27.55 -3.47
N ALA A 33 -4.64 27.82 -4.61
CA ALA A 33 -4.53 26.86 -5.71
C ALA A 33 -3.07 26.52 -6.01
N ALA A 34 -2.43 25.77 -5.12
CA ALA A 34 -1.19 25.05 -5.44
C ALA A 34 -1.07 23.85 -4.51
N GLY A 35 -1.53 22.69 -4.98
CA GLY A 35 -1.33 21.43 -4.27
C GLY A 35 -2.38 20.36 -4.48
N CYS A 36 -3.07 20.31 -5.63
CA CYS A 36 -3.68 19.06 -6.06
C CYS A 36 -2.55 18.25 -6.70
N HIS A 37 -1.88 17.43 -5.89
CA HIS A 37 -0.95 16.43 -6.37
C HIS A 37 -1.77 15.20 -6.74
N ASP A 38 -2.43 15.23 -7.90
CA ASP A 38 -2.95 14.03 -8.54
C ASP A 38 -1.76 13.30 -9.15
N GLY A 39 -0.98 12.62 -8.29
CA GLY A 39 -0.23 11.48 -8.76
C GLY A 39 -1.24 10.38 -9.01
N ASP A 40 -1.26 9.80 -10.21
CA ASP A 40 -2.10 8.65 -10.52
C ASP A 40 -1.85 7.56 -9.47
N GLU A 41 -2.76 7.45 -8.49
CA GLU A 41 -2.68 6.42 -7.47
C GLU A 41 -2.96 5.09 -8.17
N VAL A 42 -1.96 4.22 -8.14
CA VAL A 42 -2.03 2.89 -8.73
C VAL A 42 -3.10 2.09 -7.97
N GLN A 43 -4.22 1.82 -8.65
CA GLN A 43 -5.34 1.10 -8.05
C GLN A 43 -5.01 -0.39 -7.95
N LEU A 44 -5.01 -0.90 -6.71
CA LEU A 44 -4.93 -2.33 -6.43
C LEU A 44 -6.33 -2.92 -6.26
N TYR A 45 -6.44 -4.18 -6.67
CA TYR A 45 -7.68 -4.95 -6.68
C TYR A 45 -7.48 -6.22 -5.85
N PRO A 46 -8.41 -6.55 -4.93
CA PRO A 46 -8.31 -7.75 -4.11
C PRO A 46 -8.18 -9.02 -4.96
N VAL A 47 -7.21 -9.86 -4.60
CA VAL A 47 -7.00 -11.17 -5.23
C VAL A 47 -6.89 -12.22 -4.14
N GLN A 48 -7.83 -13.14 -4.16
CA GLN A 48 -7.84 -14.32 -3.30
C GLN A 48 -7.84 -15.59 -4.14
N GLY A 49 -7.32 -16.68 -3.61
CA GLY A 49 -7.38 -17.95 -4.29
C GLY A 49 -7.02 -19.13 -3.42
N GLU A 50 -6.86 -20.28 -4.07
CA GLU A 50 -6.64 -21.57 -3.42
C GLU A 50 -5.53 -22.35 -4.14
N VAL A 51 -4.61 -22.96 -3.39
CA VAL A 51 -3.52 -23.80 -3.95
C VAL A 51 -3.48 -25.15 -3.26
N PHE A 52 -3.52 -26.20 -4.08
CA PHE A 52 -3.51 -27.59 -3.64
C PHE A 52 -2.60 -28.43 -4.52
N LEU A 53 -1.99 -29.46 -3.93
CA LEU A 53 -1.30 -30.54 -4.65
C LEU A 53 -1.96 -31.87 -4.28
N ASP A 54 -2.48 -32.58 -5.27
CA ASP A 54 -3.09 -33.92 -5.08
C ASP A 54 -4.17 -34.00 -3.98
N GLY A 55 -4.85 -32.89 -3.72
CA GLY A 55 -5.94 -32.78 -2.74
C GLY A 55 -5.50 -32.22 -1.40
N VAL A 56 -4.19 -32.02 -1.21
CA VAL A 56 -3.60 -31.48 0.01
C VAL A 56 -3.42 -29.97 -0.13
N PRO A 57 -3.88 -29.15 0.84
CA PRO A 57 -3.56 -27.73 0.91
C PRO A 57 -2.06 -27.50 0.85
N ALA A 58 -1.61 -26.56 0.02
CA ALA A 58 -0.20 -26.22 -0.11
C ALA A 58 0.28 -25.28 1.01
N ASP A 59 -0.02 -25.61 2.27
CA ASP A 59 0.27 -24.77 3.45
C ASP A 59 1.73 -24.31 3.49
N GLY A 60 1.94 -23.01 3.64
CA GLY A 60 3.25 -22.37 3.67
C GLY A 60 3.91 -22.17 2.31
N ALA A 61 3.30 -22.63 1.20
CA ALA A 61 3.81 -22.37 -0.14
C ALA A 61 3.82 -20.87 -0.45
N TRP A 62 4.82 -20.43 -1.20
CA TRP A 62 4.90 -19.05 -1.69
C TRP A 62 4.42 -18.97 -3.13
N ILE A 63 3.60 -17.95 -3.39
CA ILE A 63 3.08 -17.59 -4.70
C ILE A 63 3.62 -16.22 -5.06
N HIS A 64 4.12 -16.07 -6.29
CA HIS A 64 4.53 -14.77 -6.82
C HIS A 64 3.86 -14.52 -8.18
N PHE A 65 3.34 -13.32 -8.34
CA PHE A 65 2.72 -12.79 -9.54
C PHE A 65 3.72 -11.86 -10.19
N HIS A 66 4.24 -12.27 -11.35
CA HIS A 66 5.19 -11.50 -12.15
C HIS A 66 4.44 -10.84 -13.31
N PRO A 67 4.33 -9.50 -13.36
CA PRO A 67 3.72 -8.81 -14.49
C PRO A 67 4.35 -9.26 -15.80
N VAL A 68 3.53 -9.57 -16.80
CA VAL A 68 4.02 -9.97 -18.13
C VAL A 68 4.69 -8.79 -18.82
N ASN A 69 4.13 -7.59 -18.66
CA ASN A 69 4.71 -6.33 -19.07
C ASN A 69 5.00 -5.50 -17.83
N THR A 70 6.21 -4.95 -17.72
CA THR A 70 6.62 -4.15 -16.55
C THR A 70 5.84 -2.85 -16.41
N ASP A 71 5.21 -2.40 -17.49
CA ASP A 71 4.34 -1.23 -17.51
C ASP A 71 2.90 -1.57 -17.06
N GLU A 72 2.56 -2.85 -16.90
CA GLU A 72 1.23 -3.35 -16.47
C GLU A 72 1.14 -3.59 -14.95
N GLY A 73 2.19 -3.30 -14.18
CA GLY A 73 2.11 -3.17 -12.73
C GLY A 73 3.28 -3.73 -11.95
N ALA A 74 3.13 -3.73 -10.62
CA ALA A 74 4.08 -4.24 -9.66
C ALA A 74 3.92 -5.76 -9.42
N PRO A 75 5.00 -6.47 -9.05
CA PRO A 75 4.89 -7.85 -8.60
C PRO A 75 4.14 -7.95 -7.28
N ALA A 76 3.31 -8.98 -7.16
CA ALA A 76 2.54 -9.30 -5.96
C ALA A 76 2.90 -10.70 -5.46
N TYR A 77 2.62 -10.98 -4.18
CA TYR A 77 2.94 -12.27 -3.58
C TYR A 77 1.94 -12.66 -2.50
N ALA A 78 1.95 -13.94 -2.14
CA ALA A 78 1.23 -14.44 -0.98
C ALA A 78 1.90 -15.70 -0.43
N GLN A 79 1.68 -15.96 0.85
CA GLN A 79 1.90 -17.26 1.45
C GLN A 79 0.55 -17.98 1.58
N VAL A 80 0.52 -19.25 1.18
CA VAL A 80 -0.66 -20.10 1.28
C VAL A 80 -0.90 -20.47 2.75
N GLN A 81 -2.14 -20.32 3.20
CA GLN A 81 -2.59 -20.63 4.55
C GLN A 81 -2.88 -22.13 4.73
N SER A 82 -3.07 -22.56 5.97
CA SER A 82 -3.30 -23.97 6.34
C SER A 82 -4.52 -24.63 5.68
N ASP A 83 -5.52 -23.85 5.27
CA ASP A 83 -6.70 -24.31 4.55
C ASP A 83 -6.51 -24.32 3.02
N GLY A 84 -5.36 -23.85 2.54
CA GLY A 84 -5.00 -23.76 1.12
C GLY A 84 -5.31 -22.41 0.50
N SER A 85 -5.92 -21.48 1.24
CA SER A 85 -6.26 -20.15 0.75
C SER A 85 -5.04 -19.22 0.68
N PHE A 86 -5.11 -18.17 -0.14
CA PHE A 86 -4.13 -17.08 -0.17
C PHE A 86 -4.80 -15.75 -0.52
N GLU A 87 -4.20 -14.65 -0.08
CA GLU A 87 -4.57 -13.27 -0.44
C GLU A 87 -3.30 -12.53 -0.91
N LEU A 88 -3.34 -11.93 -2.09
CA LEU A 88 -2.17 -11.23 -2.64
C LEU A 88 -1.88 -9.93 -1.90
N THR A 89 -0.60 -9.67 -1.76
CA THR A 89 -0.02 -8.43 -1.25
C THR A 89 0.93 -7.86 -2.29
N THR A 90 0.81 -6.56 -2.58
CA THR A 90 1.72 -5.77 -3.41
C THR A 90 2.52 -4.78 -2.57
N HIS A 91 1.86 -3.97 -1.73
CA HIS A 91 2.53 -2.96 -0.90
C HIS A 91 2.25 -3.13 0.60
N SER A 92 0.99 -3.35 0.95
CA SER A 92 0.47 -3.54 2.31
C SER A 92 -0.29 -4.86 2.38
N GLN A 93 -0.36 -5.45 3.58
CA GLN A 93 -0.99 -6.75 3.77
C GLN A 93 -2.39 -6.81 3.12
N HIS A 94 -2.53 -7.75 2.18
CA HIS A 94 -3.77 -8.11 1.46
C HIS A 94 -4.39 -6.97 0.64
N ASP A 95 -3.59 -6.00 0.20
CA ASP A 95 -4.04 -4.91 -0.67
C ASP A 95 -4.30 -5.33 -2.12
N GLY A 96 -3.96 -6.56 -2.49
CA GLY A 96 -4.24 -7.13 -3.80
C GLY A 96 -3.13 -6.88 -4.81
N ALA A 97 -3.52 -6.68 -6.07
CA ALA A 97 -2.61 -6.45 -7.19
C ALA A 97 -3.22 -5.51 -8.23
N GLU A 98 -2.39 -4.90 -9.06
CA GLU A 98 -2.84 -4.09 -10.20
C GLU A 98 -3.59 -4.94 -11.22
N ALA A 99 -4.49 -4.31 -11.99
CA ALA A 99 -5.14 -4.99 -13.10
C ALA A 99 -4.12 -5.24 -14.22
N GLY A 100 -3.96 -6.49 -14.63
CA GLY A 100 -2.92 -6.87 -15.58
C GLY A 100 -2.81 -8.37 -15.81
N ASN A 101 -1.88 -8.75 -16.69
CA ASN A 101 -1.55 -10.14 -16.95
C ASN A 101 -0.29 -10.54 -16.20
N TYR A 102 -0.33 -11.68 -15.53
CA TYR A 102 0.76 -12.16 -14.70
C TYR A 102 1.19 -13.58 -15.08
N THR A 103 2.51 -13.79 -15.09
CA THR A 103 3.10 -15.12 -14.96
C THR A 103 3.19 -15.47 -13.48
N VAL A 104 2.67 -16.62 -13.09
CA VAL A 104 2.65 -17.04 -11.69
C VAL A 104 3.75 -18.06 -11.43
N THR A 105 4.48 -17.90 -10.33
CA THR A 105 5.42 -18.92 -9.84
C THR A 105 4.99 -19.42 -8.48
N LEU A 106 5.24 -20.70 -8.22
CA LEU A 106 5.04 -21.32 -6.92
C LEU A 106 6.30 -22.05 -6.46
N ILE A 107 6.54 -21.98 -5.15
CA ILE A 107 7.55 -22.77 -4.46
C ILE A 107 6.99 -23.27 -3.13
N TRP A 108 7.13 -24.57 -2.88
CA TRP A 108 6.65 -25.20 -1.67
C TRP A 108 7.68 -26.17 -1.13
N ARG A 109 8.54 -25.70 -0.22
CA ARG A 109 9.60 -26.50 0.40
C ARG A 109 9.22 -26.82 1.83
N SER A 110 9.58 -28.01 2.33
CA SER A 110 9.52 -28.27 3.77
C SER A 110 10.61 -27.46 4.46
N GLU A 111 10.26 -26.86 5.60
CA GLU A 111 11.23 -26.31 6.53
C GLU A 111 11.48 -27.35 7.63
N GLU A 112 12.73 -27.75 7.78
CA GLU A 112 13.18 -28.67 8.81
C GLU A 112 14.30 -27.99 9.59
N LYS A 113 14.25 -28.05 10.91
CA LYS A 113 15.37 -27.56 11.74
C LYS A 113 16.31 -28.72 12.00
N ASP A 114 17.61 -28.50 11.76
CA ASP A 114 18.63 -29.46 12.16
C ASP A 114 18.88 -29.43 13.68
N ASP A 115 19.79 -30.28 14.16
CA ASP A 115 20.11 -30.42 15.58
C ASP A 115 20.64 -29.11 16.21
N ASP A 116 21.19 -28.22 15.38
CA ASP A 116 21.70 -26.90 15.78
C ASP A 116 20.60 -25.81 15.72
N GLY A 117 19.40 -26.16 15.24
CA GLY A 117 18.25 -25.28 15.14
C GLY A 117 18.20 -24.45 13.85
N GLU A 118 19.10 -24.70 12.91
CA GLU A 118 19.17 -24.00 11.62
C GLU A 118 18.09 -24.51 10.67
N VAL A 119 17.45 -23.61 9.93
CA VAL A 119 16.39 -23.97 8.98
C VAL A 119 17.00 -24.51 7.69
N GLN A 120 16.73 -25.77 7.41
CA GLN A 120 17.01 -26.45 6.16
C GLN A 120 15.74 -26.53 5.32
N TYR A 121 15.90 -26.28 4.02
CA TYR A 121 14.79 -26.39 3.08
C TYR A 121 14.88 -27.71 2.31
N GLY A 122 13.82 -28.51 2.39
CA GLY A 122 13.65 -29.69 1.57
C GLY A 122 13.41 -29.37 0.09
N PRO A 123 13.24 -30.40 -0.75
CA PRO A 123 12.93 -30.22 -2.16
C PRO A 123 11.57 -29.52 -2.36
N ASP A 124 11.42 -28.84 -3.50
CA ASP A 124 10.13 -28.26 -3.90
C ASP A 124 9.12 -29.36 -4.19
N ARG A 125 7.98 -29.33 -3.50
CA ARG A 125 6.88 -30.29 -3.62
C ARG A 125 6.18 -30.21 -4.98
N PHE A 126 6.26 -29.08 -5.68
CA PHE A 126 5.78 -28.97 -7.06
C PHE A 126 6.76 -29.55 -8.11
N GLY A 127 7.92 -30.07 -7.68
CA GLY A 127 8.93 -30.64 -8.58
C GLY A 127 9.65 -29.60 -9.43
N ASN A 128 9.78 -28.37 -8.92
CA ASN A 128 10.31 -27.19 -9.60
C ASN A 128 9.55 -26.76 -10.86
N ARG A 129 8.36 -27.33 -11.13
CA ARG A 129 7.57 -27.06 -12.34
C ARG A 129 7.21 -25.59 -12.50
N TYR A 130 6.99 -24.88 -11.39
CA TYR A 130 6.52 -23.49 -11.37
C TYR A 130 7.51 -22.54 -10.70
N HIS A 131 8.72 -22.96 -10.40
CA HIS A 131 9.67 -22.18 -9.60
C HIS A 131 10.25 -20.96 -10.34
N GLN A 132 10.33 -21.01 -11.67
CA GLN A 132 10.91 -19.93 -12.47
C GLN A 132 9.87 -19.33 -13.39
N ALA A 133 9.79 -17.99 -13.44
CA ALA A 133 8.82 -17.30 -14.30
C ALA A 133 8.99 -17.69 -15.78
N LYS A 134 10.25 -17.85 -16.24
CA LYS A 134 10.55 -18.22 -17.62
C LYS A 134 9.99 -19.59 -18.05
N SER A 135 9.92 -20.56 -17.13
CA SER A 135 9.46 -21.92 -17.43
C SER A 135 8.06 -22.22 -16.89
N SER A 136 7.52 -21.37 -16.01
CA SER A 136 6.19 -21.56 -15.47
C SER A 136 5.14 -21.42 -16.57
N THR A 137 4.19 -22.35 -16.59
CA THR A 137 3.01 -22.31 -17.46
C THR A 137 1.82 -21.65 -16.78
N LEU A 138 1.91 -21.29 -15.50
CA LEU A 138 0.80 -20.69 -14.76
C LEU A 138 0.62 -19.23 -15.13
N ARG A 139 -0.62 -18.85 -15.39
CA ARG A 139 -1.01 -17.50 -15.79
C ARG A 139 -2.19 -17.07 -14.95
N ALA A 140 -2.21 -15.80 -14.58
CA ALA A 140 -3.35 -15.17 -13.93
C ALA A 140 -3.61 -13.83 -14.60
N LYS A 141 -4.89 -13.46 -14.63
CA LYS A 141 -5.34 -12.13 -15.04
C LYS A 141 -6.02 -11.52 -13.82
N VAL A 142 -5.62 -10.31 -13.47
CA VAL A 142 -6.28 -9.50 -12.45
C VAL A 142 -7.14 -8.50 -13.19
N GLU A 143 -8.43 -8.48 -12.89
CA GLU A 143 -9.39 -7.53 -13.42
C GLU A 143 -9.74 -6.48 -12.36
N PRO A 144 -10.26 -5.32 -12.78
CA PRO A 144 -10.83 -4.37 -11.84
C PRO A 144 -11.95 -5.00 -11.00
N GLY A 145 -11.79 -4.94 -9.68
CA GLY A 145 -12.75 -5.46 -8.69
C GLY A 145 -12.24 -6.69 -7.94
N GLU A 146 -13.16 -7.57 -7.55
CA GLU A 146 -12.85 -8.78 -6.79
C GLU A 146 -12.33 -9.90 -7.71
N ASN A 147 -11.20 -10.51 -7.37
CA ASN A 147 -10.63 -11.62 -8.12
C ASN A 147 -10.55 -12.89 -7.26
N SER A 148 -11.17 -13.99 -7.74
CA SER A 148 -11.12 -15.30 -7.08
C SER A 148 -10.48 -16.35 -8.00
N LEU A 149 -9.28 -16.79 -7.65
CA LEU A 149 -8.50 -17.76 -8.41
C LEU A 149 -8.68 -19.16 -7.83
N LYS A 150 -9.34 -20.03 -8.59
CA LYS A 150 -9.61 -21.41 -8.18
C LYS A 150 -8.51 -22.36 -8.66
N ARG A 151 -8.39 -23.46 -7.93
CA ARG A 151 -7.41 -24.56 -8.04
C ARG A 151 -7.11 -25.04 -9.45
#